data_AF-A0A2J6PHB5-F1
#
_entry.id   AF-A0A2J6PHB5-F1
#
_cell.length_a   1.000
_cell.length_b   1.000
_cell.length_c   1.000
_cell.angle_alpha   90.00
_cell.angle_beta   90.00
_cell.angle_gamma   90.00
#
_symmetry.space_group_name_H-M   'P 1'
#
loop_
_entity.id
_entity.type
_entity.pdbx_description
1 polymer ?
#
loop_
_entity_poly.entity_id
_entity_poly.type
_entity_poly.pdbx_seq_one_letter_code
_entity_poly.pdbx_strand_id
1 'polypeptide(L)'
;MMSSYYILLLLLQVAPSFSQLPSNTSHICPLTYYGDSPLPPFPASQWLTILTACLAPLVVHIAAGVPRPTIIGSKEEAQEKPPWSDLLPHFNPVSILWRYYAIADRRLRSRDWGKEEMAATNALFWDGSHWDGSEAIMIRSRSFPSHLADSSHVDLVSVSTLKTITMVIQGAYFAYIISAQDDVADVSSFFAPLAIIGLFRLQSALWLSDEAVYLFFGSWEAPVTTTPFGTRISEALHSTRSWRGVVFRSWWIVSALGLVAFDLYNCVGDWKTWTSPDRCLFASALVQRVFYTVFTLGILGIHSFYVLRGRSCTTIIPCIHSRWYKVYTYLMIALAVVGIAIGCVETRLGWFDTVCQPLGQN
;
A
#
# COMPACT_ATOMS: atom_id res chain seq x y z
N MET A 1 -12.24 -20.58 2.71
CA MET A 1 -12.74 -21.04 4.02
C MET A 1 -11.74 -20.83 5.16
N MET A 2 -10.41 -20.89 4.95
CA MET A 2 -9.45 -20.64 6.05
C MET A 2 -9.39 -19.17 6.52
N SER A 3 -9.47 -18.18 5.63
CA SER A 3 -9.46 -16.75 6.03
C SER A 3 -10.65 -16.36 6.93
N SER A 4 -11.84 -16.89 6.66
CA SER A 4 -13.03 -16.67 7.50
C SER A 4 -12.90 -17.30 8.89
N TYR A 5 -12.18 -18.42 9.00
CA TYR A 5 -11.93 -19.11 10.27
C TYR A 5 -11.01 -18.29 11.19
N TYR A 6 -9.96 -17.67 10.66
CA TYR A 6 -9.08 -16.79 11.45
C TYR A 6 -9.78 -15.50 11.89
N ILE A 7 -10.62 -14.90 11.04
CA ILE A 7 -11.44 -13.73 11.42
C ILE A 7 -12.46 -14.11 12.50
N LEU A 8 -13.09 -15.29 12.39
CA LEU A 8 -14.02 -15.78 13.41
C LEU A 8 -13.31 -16.07 14.74
N LEU A 9 -12.09 -16.62 14.73
CA LEU A 9 -11.29 -16.85 15.93
C LEU A 9 -10.82 -15.54 16.58
N LEU A 10 -10.40 -14.56 15.79
CA LEU A 10 -10.09 -13.20 16.28
C LEU A 10 -11.31 -12.55 16.92
N LEU A 11 -12.50 -12.67 16.31
CA LEU A 11 -13.75 -12.13 16.85
C LEU A 11 -14.24 -12.87 18.11
N LEU A 12 -13.98 -14.18 18.22
CA LEU A 12 -14.33 -14.99 19.39
C LEU A 12 -13.42 -14.72 20.61
N GLN A 13 -12.23 -14.14 20.42
CA GLN A 13 -11.29 -13.84 21.51
C GLN A 13 -11.31 -12.39 22.01
N VAL A 14 -11.97 -11.47 21.29
CA VAL A 14 -12.14 -10.07 21.73
C VAL A 14 -13.31 -9.91 22.73
N ALA A 15 -14.11 -10.96 22.97
CA ALA A 15 -15.14 -10.93 24.00
C ALA A 15 -14.52 -11.11 25.41
N PRO A 16 -14.62 -10.12 26.32
CA PRO A 16 -14.12 -10.25 27.67
C PRO A 16 -15.13 -11.10 28.46
N SER A 17 -14.86 -12.39 28.59
CA SER A 17 -15.59 -13.27 29.50
C SER A 17 -14.64 -14.32 30.06
N PHE A 18 -13.94 -13.92 31.12
CA PHE A 18 -13.37 -14.83 32.10
C PHE A 18 -14.46 -15.75 32.67
N SER A 19 -14.34 -17.06 32.46
CA SER A 19 -14.39 -18.08 33.54
C SER A 19 -14.40 -19.50 32.96
N GLN A 20 -13.35 -20.25 33.30
CA GLN A 20 -13.27 -21.71 33.26
C GLN A 20 -13.46 -22.39 31.89
N LEU A 21 -12.47 -22.25 31.00
CA LEU A 21 -12.15 -23.35 30.07
C LEU A 21 -10.97 -24.15 30.63
N PRO A 22 -10.94 -25.49 30.44
CA PRO A 22 -9.96 -26.36 31.06
C PRO A 22 -8.54 -25.98 30.62
N SER A 23 -7.66 -25.87 31.61
CA SER A 23 -6.22 -25.68 31.49
C SER A 23 -5.58 -26.82 30.68
N ASN A 24 -5.19 -26.55 29.42
CA ASN A 24 -3.95 -27.07 28.79
C ASN A 24 -3.77 -26.78 27.29
N THR A 25 -4.63 -26.01 26.62
CA THR A 25 -4.49 -25.82 25.16
C THR A 25 -4.72 -24.39 24.69
N SER A 26 -4.21 -23.38 25.38
CA SER A 26 -4.08 -22.05 24.77
C SER A 26 -2.84 -22.04 23.89
N HIS A 27 -3.02 -22.30 22.59
CA HIS A 27 -1.93 -22.28 21.59
C HIS A 27 -1.45 -20.86 21.23
N ILE A 28 -2.12 -19.83 21.74
CA ILE A 28 -1.66 -18.44 21.69
C ILE A 28 -0.88 -18.18 22.98
N CYS A 29 0.32 -17.61 22.84
CA CYS A 29 1.11 -17.25 24.00
C CYS A 29 0.28 -16.32 24.88
N PRO A 30 0.20 -16.55 26.21
CA PRO A 30 -0.49 -15.62 27.08
C PRO A 30 0.12 -14.23 26.89
N LEU A 31 -0.73 -13.22 26.81
CA LEU A 31 -0.31 -11.83 26.91
C LEU A 31 0.31 -11.65 28.30
N THR A 32 1.61 -11.87 28.41
CA THR A 32 2.34 -11.69 29.67
C THR A 32 2.42 -10.20 29.93
N TYR A 33 1.45 -9.69 30.68
CA TYR A 33 1.51 -8.35 31.25
C TYR A 33 2.62 -8.35 32.30
N TYR A 34 3.69 -7.58 32.05
CA TYR A 34 4.98 -7.73 32.73
C TYR A 34 5.04 -7.11 34.14
N GLY A 35 3.90 -6.96 34.82
CA GLY A 35 3.86 -6.45 36.21
C GLY A 35 4.76 -7.22 37.19
N ASP A 36 5.16 -8.45 36.84
CA ASP A 36 5.98 -9.35 37.67
C ASP A 36 7.45 -9.48 37.20
N SER A 37 7.88 -8.61 36.28
CA SER A 37 9.20 -8.48 35.69
C SER A 37 10.34 -7.77 36.46
N PRO A 38 11.53 -8.32 36.80
CA PRO A 38 12.59 -7.52 37.45
C PRO A 38 13.40 -6.64 36.48
N LEU A 39 13.06 -6.58 35.18
CA LEU A 39 13.75 -5.72 34.21
C LEU A 39 13.15 -4.31 34.19
N PRO A 40 13.97 -3.26 34.08
CA PRO A 40 13.49 -1.89 34.04
C PRO A 40 12.63 -1.63 32.79
N PRO A 41 11.62 -0.73 32.89
CA PRO A 41 10.82 -0.33 31.73
C PRO A 41 11.69 0.32 30.66
N PHE A 42 11.28 0.17 29.39
CA PHE A 42 11.98 0.80 28.28
C PHE A 42 11.94 2.34 28.39
N PRO A 43 13.07 3.04 28.18
CA PRO A 43 13.08 4.49 28.14
C PRO A 43 12.23 5.01 26.98
N ALA A 44 11.56 6.15 27.18
CA ALA A 44 10.67 6.76 26.18
C ALA A 44 11.35 7.04 24.82
N SER A 45 12.66 7.28 24.81
CA SER A 45 13.45 7.42 23.59
C SER A 45 13.52 6.14 22.75
N GLN A 46 13.56 4.98 23.41
CA GLN A 46 13.55 3.67 22.74
C GLN A 46 12.16 3.34 22.18
N TRP A 47 11.10 3.76 22.87
CA TRP A 47 9.72 3.70 22.37
C TRP A 47 9.55 4.48 21.06
N LEU A 48 9.99 5.74 21.04
CA LEU A 48 9.94 6.57 19.83
C LEU A 48 10.71 5.93 18.68
N THR A 49 11.86 5.30 18.99
CA THR A 49 12.69 4.62 17.99
C THR A 49 11.97 3.42 17.38
N ILE A 50 11.37 2.55 18.20
CA ILE A 50 10.65 1.35 17.74
C ILE A 50 9.43 1.74 16.88
N LEU A 51 8.63 2.71 17.34
CA LEU A 51 7.49 3.18 16.56
C LEU A 51 7.90 3.88 15.26
N THR A 52 8.97 4.67 15.30
CA THR A 52 9.50 5.29 14.08
C THR A 52 9.98 4.23 13.10
N ALA A 53 10.68 3.20 13.57
CA ALA A 53 11.12 2.08 12.73
C ALA A 53 9.94 1.29 12.13
N CYS A 54 8.91 1.02 12.93
CA CYS A 54 7.67 0.37 12.50
C CYS A 54 6.95 1.20 11.43
N LEU A 55 6.72 2.49 11.69
CA LEU A 55 5.92 3.36 10.81
C LEU A 55 6.70 3.86 9.59
N ALA A 56 8.03 3.87 9.62
CA ALA A 56 8.86 4.37 8.53
C ALA A 56 8.51 3.72 7.17
N PRO A 57 8.44 2.39 7.03
CA PRO A 57 8.01 1.75 5.78
C PRO A 57 6.62 2.18 5.30
N LEU A 58 5.66 2.34 6.22
CA LEU A 58 4.29 2.76 5.90
C LEU A 58 4.24 4.21 5.42
N VAL A 59 4.88 5.11 6.17
CA VAL A 59 4.93 6.54 5.85
C VAL A 59 5.62 6.76 4.52
N VAL A 60 6.76 6.10 4.29
CA VAL A 60 7.47 6.18 3.01
C VAL A 60 6.60 5.64 1.87
N HIS A 61 5.90 4.51 2.06
CA HIS A 61 4.96 3.98 1.05
C HIS A 61 3.89 4.99 0.68
N ILE A 62 3.26 5.60 1.68
CA ILE A 62 2.18 6.56 1.49
C ILE A 62 2.69 7.84 0.83
N ALA A 63 3.74 8.45 1.40
CA ALA A 63 4.32 9.71 0.95
C ALA A 63 4.92 9.59 -0.46
N ALA A 64 5.43 8.42 -0.81
CA ALA A 64 5.95 8.15 -2.14
C ALA A 64 4.87 7.70 -3.13
N GLY A 65 3.79 7.08 -2.65
CA GLY A 65 2.80 6.40 -3.47
C GLY A 65 1.64 7.27 -3.94
N VAL A 66 1.22 8.27 -3.16
CA VAL A 66 0.01 9.06 -3.45
C VAL A 66 0.36 10.45 -3.97
N PRO A 67 0.00 10.81 -5.21
CA PRO A 67 0.24 12.14 -5.75
C PRO A 67 -0.82 13.13 -5.25
N ARG A 68 -0.55 14.42 -5.46
CA ARG A 68 -1.55 15.47 -5.16
C ARG A 68 -2.70 15.42 -6.18
N PRO A 69 -3.97 15.53 -5.74
CA PRO A 69 -5.10 15.64 -6.63
C PRO A 69 -5.00 16.87 -7.54
N THR A 70 -5.28 16.67 -8.82
CA THR A 70 -5.47 17.71 -9.82
C THR A 70 -6.96 17.83 -10.10
N ILE A 71 -7.55 18.98 -9.80
CA ILE A 71 -8.99 19.18 -10.01
C ILE A 71 -9.23 19.65 -11.45
N ILE A 72 -10.05 18.89 -12.17
CA ILE A 72 -10.53 19.14 -13.51
C ILE A 72 -12.02 19.50 -13.39
N GLY A 73 -12.45 20.59 -14.03
CA GLY A 73 -13.87 20.96 -14.12
C GLY A 73 -14.09 22.42 -14.44
N SER A 74 -15.33 22.79 -14.69
CA SER A 74 -15.75 24.20 -14.74
C SER A 74 -15.55 24.86 -13.37
N LYS A 75 -15.48 26.20 -13.30
CA LYS A 75 -15.26 26.92 -12.03
C LYS A 75 -16.23 26.53 -10.90
N GLU A 76 -17.43 26.08 -11.26
CA GLU A 76 -18.48 25.66 -10.34
C GLU A 76 -18.31 24.19 -9.92
N GLU A 77 -18.04 23.27 -10.84
CA GLU A 77 -17.82 21.84 -10.53
C GLU A 77 -16.50 21.59 -9.81
N ALA A 78 -15.44 22.32 -10.18
CA ALA A 78 -14.12 22.11 -9.62
C ALA A 78 -13.84 22.91 -8.33
N GLN A 79 -14.89 23.53 -7.74
CA GLN A 79 -14.87 23.93 -6.33
C GLN A 79 -15.07 22.74 -5.38
N GLU A 80 -15.65 21.64 -5.83
CA GLU A 80 -15.82 20.46 -4.99
C GLU A 80 -14.52 19.67 -4.90
N LYS A 81 -13.76 19.95 -3.84
CA LYS A 81 -12.63 19.11 -3.43
C LYS A 81 -13.14 17.68 -3.19
N PRO A 82 -12.37 16.66 -3.58
CA PRO A 82 -12.75 15.27 -3.32
C PRO A 82 -12.97 15.08 -1.82
N PRO A 83 -14.09 14.46 -1.40
CA PRO A 83 -14.31 14.20 0.01
C PRO A 83 -13.23 13.24 0.52
N TRP A 84 -12.88 13.36 1.81
CA TRP A 84 -11.81 12.56 2.41
C TRP A 84 -12.03 11.05 2.23
N SER A 85 -13.28 10.60 2.21
CA SER A 85 -13.65 9.20 1.99
C SER A 85 -13.35 8.70 0.57
N ASP A 86 -13.29 9.58 -0.42
CA ASP A 86 -12.86 9.25 -1.79
C ASP A 86 -11.35 9.37 -1.97
N LEU A 87 -10.67 10.11 -1.10
CA LEU A 87 -9.21 10.18 -1.07
C LEU A 87 -8.60 8.94 -0.37
N LEU A 88 -9.26 8.44 0.67
CA LEU A 88 -8.74 7.36 1.51
C LEU A 88 -8.29 6.11 0.73
N PRO A 89 -9.04 5.61 -0.27
CA PRO A 89 -8.63 4.45 -1.06
C PRO A 89 -7.31 4.61 -1.82
N HIS A 90 -6.84 5.84 -2.09
CA HIS A 90 -5.52 6.06 -2.71
C HIS A 90 -4.37 5.69 -1.78
N PHE A 91 -4.56 5.81 -0.47
CA PHE A 91 -3.57 5.42 0.55
C PHE A 91 -3.52 3.91 0.78
N ASN A 92 -4.45 3.14 0.19
CA ASN A 92 -4.40 1.69 0.25
C ASN A 92 -3.15 1.18 -0.48
N PRO A 93 -2.30 0.35 0.15
CA PRO A 93 -1.11 -0.19 -0.50
C PRO A 93 -1.41 -0.93 -1.82
N VAL A 94 -2.60 -1.52 -1.98
CA VAL A 94 -3.02 -2.12 -3.26
C VAL A 94 -3.19 -1.06 -4.35
N SER A 95 -3.78 0.10 -4.05
CA SER A 95 -3.89 1.23 -4.99
C SER A 95 -2.51 1.78 -5.37
N ILE A 96 -1.61 1.89 -4.40
CA ILE A 96 -0.25 2.38 -4.64
C ILE A 96 0.51 1.45 -5.59
N LEU A 97 0.45 0.14 -5.35
CA LEU A 97 1.02 -0.86 -6.26
C LEU A 97 0.37 -0.83 -7.64
N TRP A 98 -0.94 -0.60 -7.72
CA TRP A 98 -1.62 -0.45 -9.00
C TRP A 98 -1.06 0.73 -9.79
N ARG A 99 -0.79 1.86 -9.13
CA ARG A 99 -0.14 3.02 -9.74
C ARG A 99 1.23 2.64 -10.32
N TYR A 100 2.08 1.96 -9.56
CA TYR A 100 3.41 1.51 -10.04
C TYR A 100 3.30 0.59 -11.26
N TYR A 101 2.40 -0.39 -11.21
CA TYR A 101 2.11 -1.27 -12.34
C TYR A 101 1.60 -0.48 -13.56
N ALA A 102 0.61 0.39 -13.38
CA ALA A 102 -0.07 1.05 -14.47
C ALA A 102 0.83 2.07 -15.19
N ILE A 103 1.69 2.77 -14.45
CA ILE A 103 2.69 3.69 -15.04
C ILE A 103 3.68 2.91 -15.90
N ALA A 104 4.22 1.80 -15.39
CA ALA A 104 5.14 0.95 -16.16
C ALA A 104 4.46 0.30 -17.37
N ASP A 105 3.25 -0.25 -17.23
CA ASP A 105 2.47 -0.82 -18.35
C ASP A 105 2.22 0.25 -19.43
N ARG A 106 1.87 1.47 -19.03
CA ARG A 106 1.61 2.57 -19.95
C ARG A 106 2.88 3.01 -20.68
N ARG A 107 4.01 3.12 -19.96
CA ARG A 107 5.31 3.42 -20.58
C ARG A 107 5.69 2.39 -21.64
N LEU A 108 5.55 1.11 -21.34
CA LEU A 108 5.91 0.01 -22.25
C LEU A 108 5.02 -0.02 -23.51
N ARG A 109 3.79 0.49 -23.40
CA ARG A 109 2.85 0.59 -24.52
C ARG A 109 2.97 1.91 -25.29
N SER A 110 3.59 2.95 -24.75
CA SER A 110 3.73 4.21 -25.47
C SER A 110 4.61 4.07 -26.70
N ARG A 111 4.13 4.57 -27.84
CA ARG A 111 4.93 4.64 -29.08
C ARG A 111 5.91 5.80 -29.04
N ASP A 112 5.44 6.92 -28.49
CA ASP A 112 6.23 8.10 -28.23
C ASP A 112 6.01 8.49 -26.76
N TRP A 113 7.07 8.61 -25.98
CA TRP A 113 6.99 8.90 -24.55
C TRP A 113 7.67 10.23 -24.28
N GLY A 114 6.85 11.28 -24.23
CA GLY A 114 7.26 12.63 -23.90
C GLY A 114 7.02 12.98 -22.44
N LYS A 115 7.34 14.23 -22.13
CA LYS A 115 7.16 14.84 -20.81
C LYS A 115 5.69 15.04 -20.47
N GLU A 116 4.86 15.28 -21.48
CA GLU A 116 3.41 15.43 -21.34
C GLU A 116 2.73 14.10 -20.96
N GLU A 117 3.11 12.98 -21.60
CA GLU A 117 2.60 11.65 -21.25
C GLU A 117 3.04 11.25 -19.85
N MET A 118 4.30 11.52 -19.50
CA MET A 118 4.82 11.26 -18.16
C MET A 118 4.05 12.04 -17.12
N ALA A 119 3.88 13.35 -17.29
CA ALA A 119 3.13 14.22 -16.39
C ALA A 119 1.70 13.72 -16.20
N ALA A 120 0.99 13.45 -17.29
CA ALA A 120 -0.42 13.08 -17.25
C ALA A 120 -0.65 11.69 -16.66
N THR A 121 0.28 10.77 -16.89
CA THR A 121 0.25 9.41 -16.33
C THR A 121 0.47 9.42 -14.82
N ASN A 122 1.20 10.41 -14.29
CA ASN A 122 1.46 10.54 -12.86
C ASN A 122 0.41 11.35 -12.10
N ALA A 123 -0.32 12.21 -12.78
CA ALA A 123 -1.34 13.05 -12.19
C ALA A 123 -2.56 12.22 -11.73
N LEU A 124 -3.21 12.72 -10.69
CA LEU A 124 -4.44 12.16 -10.15
C LEU A 124 -5.58 13.14 -10.41
N PHE A 125 -6.33 12.92 -11.50
CA PHE A 125 -7.35 13.87 -11.91
C PHE A 125 -8.69 13.59 -11.23
N TRP A 126 -9.32 14.65 -10.71
CA TRP A 126 -10.65 14.65 -10.12
C TRP A 126 -11.58 15.49 -10.99
N ASP A 127 -12.67 14.94 -11.49
CA ASP A 127 -13.60 15.66 -12.38
C ASP A 127 -14.73 16.43 -11.66
N GLY A 128 -14.67 16.49 -10.32
CA GLY A 128 -15.75 16.99 -9.45
C GLY A 128 -16.55 15.85 -8.80
N SER A 129 -16.62 14.69 -9.44
CA SER A 129 -17.44 13.55 -8.99
C SER A 129 -16.68 12.21 -8.96
N HIS A 130 -15.71 12.04 -9.86
CA HIS A 130 -14.98 10.81 -10.08
C HIS A 130 -13.49 11.09 -10.33
N TRP A 131 -12.69 10.07 -10.03
CA TRP A 131 -11.27 10.02 -10.31
C TRP A 131 -11.05 9.50 -11.74
N ASP A 132 -10.32 10.24 -12.56
CA ASP A 132 -9.98 9.86 -13.93
C ASP A 132 -8.47 9.64 -14.08
N GLY A 133 -8.08 8.40 -14.38
CA GLY A 133 -6.70 8.01 -14.72
C GLY A 133 -6.60 7.39 -16.12
N SER A 134 -7.65 7.55 -16.93
CA SER A 134 -7.79 6.91 -18.24
C SER A 134 -6.72 7.35 -19.25
N GLU A 135 -6.57 6.57 -20.31
CA GLU A 135 -5.75 7.00 -21.47
C GLU A 135 -6.36 8.20 -22.19
N ALA A 136 -7.66 8.42 -22.07
CA ALA A 136 -8.33 9.59 -22.66
C ALA A 136 -7.92 10.88 -21.94
N ILE A 137 -7.88 10.88 -20.60
CA ILE A 137 -7.43 12.06 -19.87
C ILE A 137 -5.96 12.38 -20.13
N MET A 138 -5.13 11.36 -20.34
CA MET A 138 -3.72 11.54 -20.73
C MET A 138 -3.55 12.38 -22.00
N ILE A 139 -4.39 12.14 -23.01
CA ILE A 139 -4.38 12.92 -24.26
C ILE A 139 -5.00 14.30 -24.05
N ARG A 140 -6.10 14.37 -23.29
CA ARG A 140 -6.85 15.61 -23.04
C ARG A 140 -6.05 16.62 -22.21
N SER A 141 -5.25 16.16 -21.26
CA SER A 141 -4.51 17.03 -20.33
C SER A 141 -3.28 17.69 -20.95
N ARG A 142 -2.83 17.27 -22.15
CA ARG A 142 -1.62 17.80 -22.81
C ARG A 142 -1.62 19.31 -23.03
N SER A 143 -2.80 19.92 -23.15
CA SER A 143 -2.93 21.36 -23.38
C SER A 143 -2.92 22.23 -22.12
N PHE A 144 -2.87 21.64 -20.91
CA PHE A 144 -3.07 22.36 -19.64
C PHE A 144 -1.99 22.23 -18.56
N PRO A 145 -0.75 21.77 -18.82
CA PRO A 145 0.26 21.81 -17.78
C PRO A 145 0.67 23.27 -17.50
N SER A 146 0.68 23.67 -16.23
CA SER A 146 1.36 24.91 -15.83
C SER A 146 2.86 24.72 -15.75
N HIS A 147 3.29 23.51 -15.39
CA HIS A 147 4.68 23.12 -15.24
C HIS A 147 4.85 21.66 -15.62
N LEU A 148 5.85 21.39 -16.46
CA LEU A 148 6.30 20.04 -16.83
C LEU A 148 7.74 19.88 -16.40
N ALA A 149 8.15 18.63 -16.15
CA ALA A 149 9.55 18.31 -16.00
C ALA A 149 10.33 18.61 -17.30
N ASP A 150 11.63 18.88 -17.16
CA ASP A 150 12.51 19.18 -18.28
C ASP A 150 12.76 17.94 -19.17
N SER A 151 12.61 16.74 -18.60
CA SER A 151 12.87 15.48 -19.28
C SER A 151 11.66 14.54 -19.25
N SER A 152 11.70 13.48 -20.07
CA SER A 152 10.68 12.41 -20.10
C SER A 152 10.97 11.28 -19.10
N HIS A 153 11.88 11.54 -18.16
CA HIS A 153 12.25 10.66 -17.06
C HIS A 153 12.39 11.47 -15.77
N VAL A 154 12.50 10.76 -14.65
CA VAL A 154 12.76 11.38 -13.35
C VAL A 154 14.24 11.79 -13.28
N ASP A 155 14.50 13.03 -12.88
CA ASP A 155 15.87 13.52 -12.67
C ASP A 155 16.54 12.78 -11.50
N LEU A 156 17.82 12.45 -11.66
CA LEU A 156 18.58 11.72 -10.63
C LEU A 156 18.70 12.50 -9.32
N VAL A 157 18.68 13.83 -9.39
CA VAL A 157 18.70 14.73 -8.23
C VAL A 157 17.30 15.30 -8.02
N SER A 158 16.35 14.45 -7.65
CA SER A 158 14.95 14.83 -7.40
C SER A 158 14.39 14.19 -6.13
N VAL A 159 13.28 14.74 -5.63
CA VAL A 159 12.53 14.17 -4.51
C VAL A 159 12.00 12.78 -4.86
N SER A 160 11.63 12.56 -6.13
CA SER A 160 11.14 11.26 -6.64
C SER A 160 12.24 10.19 -6.62
N THR A 161 13.48 10.55 -6.96
CA THR A 161 14.64 9.66 -6.85
C THR A 161 14.96 9.35 -5.40
N LEU A 162 14.95 10.35 -4.51
CA LEU A 162 15.15 10.14 -3.08
C LEU A 162 14.12 9.16 -2.49
N LYS A 163 12.82 9.38 -2.78
CA LYS A 163 11.73 8.47 -2.38
C LYS A 163 12.00 7.02 -2.83
N THR A 164 12.47 6.85 -4.06
CA THR A 164 12.80 5.53 -4.61
C THR A 164 13.99 4.89 -3.91
N ILE A 165 15.08 5.63 -3.72
CA ILE A 165 16.27 5.14 -3.00
C ILE A 165 15.90 4.70 -1.59
N THR A 166 15.13 5.51 -0.86
CA THR A 166 14.66 5.16 0.49
C THR A 166 13.85 3.86 0.48
N MET A 167 12.90 3.70 -0.44
CA MET A 167 12.10 2.46 -0.54
C MET A 167 12.95 1.24 -0.90
N VAL A 168 13.92 1.40 -1.81
CA VAL A 168 14.81 0.30 -2.20
C VAL A 168 15.71 -0.13 -1.05
N ILE A 169 16.31 0.81 -0.33
CA ILE A 169 17.15 0.51 0.84
C ILE A 169 16.33 -0.18 1.93
N GLN A 170 15.14 0.35 2.26
CA GLN A 170 14.26 -0.26 3.26
C GLN A 170 13.84 -1.68 2.84
N GLY A 171 13.42 -1.88 1.60
CA GLY A 171 13.03 -3.19 1.10
C GLY A 171 14.17 -4.19 1.10
N ALA A 172 15.37 -3.79 0.66
CA ALA A 172 16.55 -4.64 0.66
C ALA A 172 17.00 -5.03 2.08
N TYR A 173 16.98 -4.06 3.01
CA TYR A 173 17.31 -4.30 4.42
C TYR A 173 16.39 -5.36 5.06
N PHE A 174 15.08 -5.21 4.90
CA PHE A 174 14.14 -6.18 5.45
C PHE A 174 14.17 -7.53 4.72
N ALA A 175 14.43 -7.56 3.41
CA ALA A 175 14.63 -8.81 2.69
C ALA A 175 15.86 -9.58 3.23
N TYR A 176 16.96 -8.86 3.48
CA TYR A 176 18.17 -9.43 4.08
C TYR A 176 17.90 -9.98 5.49
N ILE A 177 17.24 -9.22 6.35
CA ILE A 177 16.93 -9.65 7.72
C ILE A 177 16.06 -10.90 7.72
N ILE A 178 14.98 -10.93 6.93
CA ILE A 178 14.09 -12.08 6.84
C ILE A 178 14.82 -13.32 6.29
N SER A 179 15.80 -13.13 5.40
CA SER A 179 16.61 -14.26 4.89
C SER A 179 17.68 -14.75 5.88
N ALA A 180 18.13 -13.88 6.78
CA ALA A 180 19.27 -14.12 7.65
C ALA A 180 18.87 -14.54 9.08
N GLN A 181 17.64 -14.26 9.50
CA GLN A 181 17.13 -14.56 10.84
C GLN A 181 15.84 -15.38 10.77
N ASP A 182 15.75 -16.43 11.58
CA ASP A 182 14.57 -17.32 11.66
C ASP A 182 13.37 -16.70 12.39
N ASP A 183 13.57 -15.62 13.17
CA ASP A 183 12.49 -15.00 13.94
C ASP A 183 12.68 -13.49 14.09
N VAL A 184 11.78 -12.72 13.50
CA VAL A 184 11.81 -11.25 13.48
C VAL A 184 10.50 -10.67 14.03
N ALA A 185 9.71 -11.44 14.78
CA ALA A 185 8.40 -11.00 15.28
C ALA A 185 8.55 -9.95 16.41
N ASP A 186 8.83 -8.71 16.03
CA ASP A 186 8.79 -7.52 16.87
C ASP A 186 7.95 -6.43 16.18
N VAL A 187 7.35 -5.50 16.94
CA VAL A 187 6.60 -4.34 16.41
C VAL A 187 7.37 -3.60 15.33
N SER A 188 8.69 -3.48 15.49
CA SER A 188 9.56 -2.80 14.53
C SER A 188 9.52 -3.42 13.13
N SER A 189 9.15 -4.70 13.00
CA SER A 189 9.06 -5.44 11.74
C SER A 189 7.64 -5.65 11.22
N PHE A 190 6.61 -5.12 11.90
CA PHE A 190 5.21 -5.31 11.48
C PHE A 190 5.00 -4.90 10.02
N PHE A 191 5.59 -3.76 9.60
CA PHE A 191 5.54 -3.29 8.20
C PHE A 191 6.72 -3.74 7.33
N ALA A 192 7.55 -4.68 7.79
CA ALA A 192 8.70 -5.17 7.02
C ALA A 192 8.30 -5.79 5.66
N PRO A 193 7.26 -6.63 5.56
CA PRO A 193 6.84 -7.12 4.25
C PRO A 193 6.30 -6.01 3.34
N LEU A 194 5.73 -4.93 3.91
CA LEU A 194 5.35 -3.75 3.13
C LEU A 194 6.61 -3.07 2.56
N ALA A 195 7.69 -2.96 3.33
CA ALA A 195 8.97 -2.44 2.83
C ALA A 195 9.51 -3.25 1.64
N ILE A 196 9.50 -4.59 1.73
CA ILE A 196 9.94 -5.49 0.64
C ILE A 196 9.07 -5.31 -0.60
N ILE A 197 7.75 -5.20 -0.41
CA ILE A 197 6.81 -4.91 -1.50
C ILE A 197 7.06 -3.51 -2.10
N GLY A 198 7.72 -2.61 -1.36
CA GLY A 198 8.20 -1.33 -1.88
C GLY A 198 9.23 -1.45 -3.00
N LEU A 199 9.90 -2.60 -3.14
CA LEU A 199 10.78 -2.88 -4.27
C LEU A 199 10.03 -2.88 -5.61
N PHE A 200 8.71 -3.16 -5.60
CA PHE A 200 7.84 -2.92 -6.74
C PHE A 200 7.62 -1.43 -7.05
N ARG A 201 8.38 -0.50 -6.48
CA ARG A 201 8.46 0.85 -7.03
C ARG A 201 9.44 0.92 -8.20
N LEU A 202 10.48 0.08 -8.17
CA LEU A 202 11.66 0.19 -9.03
C LEU A 202 11.31 0.10 -10.52
N GLN A 203 10.36 -0.75 -10.90
CA GLN A 203 9.97 -0.91 -12.31
C GLN A 203 9.34 0.35 -12.92
N SER A 204 8.81 1.25 -12.09
CA SER A 204 8.25 2.53 -12.52
C SER A 204 9.10 3.74 -12.14
N ALA A 205 10.21 3.53 -11.41
CA ALA A 205 10.96 4.61 -10.76
C ALA A 205 11.42 5.71 -11.72
N LEU A 206 11.86 5.34 -12.93
CA LEU A 206 12.32 6.28 -13.95
C LEU A 206 11.20 7.16 -14.52
N TRP A 207 9.94 6.81 -14.29
CA TRP A 207 8.77 7.50 -14.85
C TRP A 207 7.75 7.90 -13.79
N LEU A 208 8.09 7.73 -12.51
CA LEU A 208 7.21 8.00 -11.38
C LEU A 208 7.61 9.34 -10.76
N SER A 209 6.96 10.41 -11.22
CA SER A 209 7.25 11.80 -10.85
C SER A 209 6.04 12.48 -10.24
N ASP A 210 6.27 13.41 -9.31
CA ASP A 210 5.23 14.28 -8.72
C ASP A 210 5.45 15.77 -9.09
N GLU A 211 6.28 16.08 -10.11
CA GLU A 211 6.70 17.45 -10.47
C GLU A 211 5.73 18.19 -11.40
N ALA A 212 4.84 17.46 -12.06
CA ALA A 212 3.88 18.05 -12.97
C ALA A 212 2.80 18.82 -12.20
N VAL A 213 2.54 20.05 -12.63
CA VAL A 213 1.46 20.88 -12.10
C VAL A 213 0.54 21.25 -13.25
N TYR A 214 -0.77 21.15 -13.01
CA TYR A 214 -1.81 21.41 -13.99
C TYR A 214 -2.62 22.64 -13.59
N LEU A 215 -2.98 23.44 -14.59
CA LEU A 215 -3.94 24.52 -14.41
C LEU A 215 -5.37 23.98 -14.32
N PHE A 216 -6.23 24.80 -13.73
CA PHE A 216 -7.65 24.52 -13.62
C PHE A 216 -8.33 24.54 -15.00
N PHE A 217 -9.18 23.54 -15.28
CA PHE A 217 -9.78 23.32 -16.60
C PHE A 217 -10.76 24.41 -17.07
N GLY A 218 -11.33 25.18 -16.15
CA GLY A 218 -12.45 26.10 -16.40
C GLY A 218 -12.17 27.34 -17.26
N SER A 219 -10.97 27.54 -17.80
CA SER A 219 -10.65 28.73 -18.62
C SER A 219 -10.35 28.45 -20.09
N TRP A 220 -10.57 27.23 -20.58
CA TRP A 220 -10.12 26.85 -21.92
C TRP A 220 -11.24 26.32 -22.83
N GLU A 221 -11.47 27.03 -23.92
CA GLU A 221 -12.18 26.54 -25.09
C GLU A 221 -11.21 25.71 -25.94
N ALA A 222 -11.28 24.38 -25.83
CA ALA A 222 -10.43 23.53 -26.66
C ALA A 222 -10.82 23.68 -28.13
N PRO A 223 -9.86 23.90 -29.05
CA PRO A 223 -10.16 23.84 -30.47
C PRO A 223 -10.76 22.47 -30.77
N VAL A 224 -11.94 22.47 -31.40
CA VAL A 224 -12.69 21.25 -31.74
C VAL A 224 -11.81 20.38 -32.63
N THR A 225 -11.14 19.40 -32.03
CA THR A 225 -10.35 18.43 -32.79
C THR A 225 -11.32 17.45 -33.40
N THR A 226 -11.33 17.35 -34.73
CA THR A 226 -12.24 16.47 -35.48
C THR A 226 -11.89 14.98 -35.35
N THR A 227 -10.68 14.66 -34.88
CA THR A 227 -10.25 13.27 -34.68
C THR A 227 -10.85 12.67 -33.41
N PRO A 228 -11.55 11.52 -33.50
CA PRO A 228 -12.08 10.82 -32.33
C PRO A 228 -10.96 10.47 -31.33
N PHE A 229 -11.25 10.58 -30.03
CA PHE A 229 -10.28 10.26 -28.97
C PHE A 229 -9.73 8.84 -29.08
N GLY A 230 -10.56 7.85 -29.45
CA GLY A 230 -10.12 6.47 -29.63
C GLY A 230 -9.00 6.32 -30.67
N THR A 231 -9.10 7.06 -31.78
CA THR A 231 -8.08 7.08 -32.83
C THR A 231 -6.77 7.65 -32.30
N ARG A 232 -6.83 8.81 -31.61
CA ARG A 232 -5.65 9.44 -30.99
C ARG A 232 -4.95 8.54 -29.96
N ILE A 233 -5.72 7.80 -29.16
CA ILE A 233 -5.18 6.83 -28.20
C ILE A 233 -4.48 5.68 -28.95
N SER A 234 -5.11 5.14 -30.01
CA SER A 234 -4.54 4.04 -30.79
C SER A 234 -3.28 4.43 -31.59
N GLU A 235 -3.15 5.70 -31.94
CA GLU A 235 -1.96 6.29 -32.55
C GLU A 235 -0.83 6.45 -31.54
N ALA A 236 -1.14 6.91 -30.32
CA ALA A 236 -0.16 7.15 -29.25
C ALA A 236 0.31 5.86 -28.56
N LEU A 237 -0.58 4.87 -28.40
CA LEU A 237 -0.33 3.66 -27.62
C LEU A 237 -0.43 2.39 -28.47
N HIS A 238 0.46 1.43 -28.22
CA HIS A 238 0.27 0.06 -28.66
C HIS A 238 -0.97 -0.56 -27.98
N SER A 239 -1.62 -1.46 -28.72
CA SER A 239 -2.73 -2.25 -28.20
C SER A 239 -2.36 -2.94 -26.89
N THR A 240 -3.34 -3.07 -26.00
CA THR A 240 -3.21 -3.81 -24.74
C THR A 240 -2.84 -5.28 -24.94
N ARG A 241 -3.02 -5.82 -26.16
CA ARG A 241 -2.62 -7.18 -26.55
C ARG A 241 -1.21 -7.26 -27.17
N SER A 242 -0.46 -6.16 -27.20
CA SER A 242 0.93 -6.18 -27.65
C SER A 242 1.77 -7.11 -26.78
N TRP A 243 2.74 -7.80 -27.39
CA TRP A 243 3.59 -8.77 -26.69
C TRP A 243 4.32 -8.14 -25.49
N ARG A 244 4.74 -6.88 -25.59
CA ARG A 244 5.38 -6.12 -24.51
C ARG A 244 4.48 -6.02 -23.28
N GLY A 245 3.22 -5.63 -23.48
CA GLY A 245 2.23 -5.56 -22.42
C GLY A 245 1.90 -6.94 -21.84
N VAL A 246 1.78 -7.97 -22.69
CA VAL A 246 1.52 -9.34 -22.23
C VAL A 246 2.64 -9.87 -21.34
N VAL A 247 3.91 -9.72 -21.75
CA VAL A 247 5.07 -10.16 -20.96
C VAL A 247 5.11 -9.46 -19.61
N PHE A 248 4.94 -8.13 -19.58
CA PHE A 248 4.96 -7.36 -18.33
C PHE A 248 3.82 -7.74 -17.38
N ARG A 249 2.61 -7.95 -17.92
CA ARG A 249 1.44 -8.38 -17.15
C ARG A 249 1.58 -9.78 -16.58
N SER A 250 2.12 -10.70 -17.38
CA SER A 250 2.43 -12.06 -16.93
C SER A 250 3.44 -12.02 -15.79
N TRP A 251 4.53 -11.24 -15.94
CA TRP A 251 5.49 -11.02 -14.87
C TRP A 251 4.82 -10.48 -13.60
N TRP A 252 3.98 -9.44 -13.72
CA TRP A 252 3.26 -8.85 -12.59
C TRP A 252 2.37 -9.86 -11.84
N ILE A 253 1.56 -10.64 -12.57
CA ILE A 253 0.68 -11.65 -11.98
C ILE A 253 1.49 -12.77 -11.33
N VAL A 254 2.58 -13.23 -11.96
CA VAL A 254 3.48 -14.23 -11.38
C VAL A 254 4.13 -13.71 -10.09
N SER A 255 4.54 -12.44 -10.06
CA SER A 255 5.06 -11.81 -8.84
C SER A 255 4.02 -11.74 -7.72
N ALA A 256 2.77 -11.34 -8.04
CA ALA A 256 1.67 -11.33 -7.07
C ALA A 256 1.35 -12.74 -6.55
N LEU A 257 1.38 -13.75 -7.43
CA LEU A 257 1.21 -15.15 -7.04
C LEU A 257 2.36 -15.62 -6.14
N GLY A 258 3.59 -15.19 -6.40
CA GLY A 258 4.75 -15.45 -5.54
C GLY A 258 4.57 -14.90 -4.13
N LEU A 259 4.03 -13.67 -3.99
CA LEU A 259 3.72 -13.09 -2.69
C LEU A 259 2.66 -13.89 -1.92
N VAL A 260 1.59 -14.31 -2.61
CA VAL A 260 0.55 -15.17 -1.99
C VAL A 260 1.11 -16.53 -1.60
N ALA A 261 1.93 -17.15 -2.47
CA ALA A 261 2.56 -18.43 -2.17
C ALA A 261 3.50 -18.34 -0.96
N PHE A 262 4.27 -17.25 -0.86
CA PHE A 262 5.12 -16.98 0.30
C PHE A 262 4.30 -16.80 1.58
N ASP A 263 3.21 -16.05 1.54
CA ASP A 263 2.34 -15.86 2.69
C ASP A 263 1.67 -17.17 3.14
N LEU A 264 1.17 -17.97 2.18
CA LEU A 264 0.61 -19.30 2.47
C LEU A 264 1.66 -20.25 3.05
N TYR A 265 2.89 -20.23 2.54
CA TYR A 265 4.00 -21.00 3.09
C TYR A 265 4.25 -20.67 4.57
N ASN A 266 4.24 -19.38 4.90
CA ASN A 266 4.36 -18.90 6.27
C ASN A 266 3.18 -19.37 7.15
N CYS A 267 1.94 -19.28 6.66
CA CYS A 267 0.77 -19.80 7.40
C CYS A 267 0.87 -21.31 7.67
N VAL A 268 1.42 -22.09 6.73
CA VAL A 268 1.65 -23.54 6.92
C VAL A 268 2.73 -23.79 7.97
N GLY A 269 3.77 -22.96 8.03
CA GLY A 269 4.77 -22.98 9.10
C GLY A 269 4.14 -22.74 10.47
N ASP A 270 3.31 -21.70 10.59
CA ASP A 270 2.62 -21.36 11.84
C ASP A 270 1.61 -22.44 12.25
N TRP A 271 0.95 -23.08 11.28
CA TRP A 271 0.07 -24.22 11.55
C TRP A 271 0.81 -25.39 12.21
N LYS A 272 2.04 -25.70 11.76
CA LYS A 272 2.87 -26.73 12.39
C LYS A 272 3.23 -26.35 13.83
N THR A 273 3.58 -25.08 14.05
CA THR A 273 3.83 -24.52 15.38
C THR A 273 2.59 -24.67 16.27
N TRP A 274 1.41 -24.33 15.76
CA TRP A 274 0.13 -24.47 16.48
C TRP A 274 -0.16 -25.91 16.89
N THR A 275 0.10 -26.88 16.01
CA THR A 275 -0.12 -28.31 16.33
C THR A 275 0.92 -28.91 17.28
N SER A 276 2.01 -28.19 17.56
CA SER A 276 3.07 -28.67 18.46
C SER A 276 2.71 -28.30 19.90
N PRO A 277 2.63 -29.27 20.83
CA PRO A 277 2.20 -29.00 22.22
C PRO A 277 3.16 -28.09 23.00
N ASP A 278 4.42 -27.99 22.58
CA ASP A 278 5.47 -27.23 23.28
C ASP A 278 5.69 -25.82 22.73
N ARG A 279 4.88 -25.36 21.77
CA ARG A 279 5.04 -24.04 21.14
C ARG A 279 3.76 -23.24 21.19
N CYS A 280 3.90 -21.93 21.40
CA CYS A 280 2.80 -20.97 21.33
C CYS A 280 3.08 -19.92 20.24
N LEU A 281 2.02 -19.37 19.65
CA LEU A 281 2.09 -18.30 18.65
C LEU A 281 1.76 -16.95 19.30
N PHE A 282 2.55 -15.92 19.02
CA PHE A 282 2.26 -14.55 19.46
C PHE A 282 1.04 -13.98 18.73
N ALA A 283 0.22 -13.17 19.42
CA ALA A 283 -0.98 -12.57 18.84
C ALA A 283 -0.62 -11.53 17.76
N SER A 284 0.47 -10.77 17.93
CA SER A 284 0.97 -9.83 16.90
C SER A 284 1.36 -10.56 15.62
N ALA A 285 2.04 -11.70 15.73
CA ALA A 285 2.40 -12.54 14.59
C ALA A 285 1.14 -13.01 13.84
N LEU A 286 0.12 -13.50 14.57
CA LEU A 286 -1.16 -13.92 13.96
C LEU A 286 -1.85 -12.76 13.23
N VAL A 287 -1.94 -11.57 13.84
CA VAL A 287 -2.56 -10.39 13.23
C VAL A 287 -1.77 -9.93 12.01
N GLN A 288 -0.43 -9.96 12.08
CA GLN A 288 0.44 -9.67 10.95
C GLN A 288 0.19 -10.65 9.80
N ARG A 289 0.07 -11.97 10.06
CA ARG A 289 -0.31 -12.95 9.04
C ARG A 289 -1.65 -12.61 8.41
N VAL A 290 -2.69 -12.38 9.23
CA VAL A 290 -4.03 -12.04 8.72
C VAL A 290 -3.98 -10.79 7.85
N PHE A 291 -3.27 -9.73 8.29
CA PHE A 291 -3.09 -8.51 7.52
C PHE A 291 -2.44 -8.78 6.16
N TYR A 292 -1.32 -9.52 6.13
CA TYR A 292 -0.60 -9.80 4.89
C TYR A 292 -1.30 -10.81 3.98
N THR A 293 -2.04 -11.76 4.52
CA THR A 293 -2.92 -12.64 3.73
C THR A 293 -4.02 -11.85 3.06
N VAL A 294 -4.74 -11.00 3.81
CA VAL A 294 -5.81 -10.15 3.24
C VAL A 294 -5.23 -9.21 2.18
N PHE A 295 -4.06 -8.63 2.46
CA PHE A 295 -3.36 -7.74 1.52
C PHE A 295 -2.96 -8.44 0.22
N THR A 296 -2.23 -9.56 0.31
CA THR A 296 -1.69 -10.27 -0.86
C THR A 296 -2.78 -10.91 -1.70
N LEU A 297 -3.84 -11.46 -1.06
CA LEU A 297 -5.04 -11.91 -1.76
C LEU A 297 -5.77 -10.75 -2.44
N GLY A 298 -5.82 -9.58 -1.80
CA GLY A 298 -6.35 -8.35 -2.38
C GLY A 298 -5.56 -7.92 -3.63
N ILE A 299 -4.23 -7.92 -3.58
CA ILE A 299 -3.38 -7.66 -4.75
C ILE A 299 -3.69 -8.68 -5.85
N LEU A 300 -3.57 -9.97 -5.56
CA LEU A 300 -3.75 -11.03 -6.57
C LEU A 300 -5.14 -10.96 -7.19
N GLY A 301 -6.20 -10.90 -6.37
CA GLY A 301 -7.57 -10.89 -6.83
C GLY A 301 -7.90 -9.64 -7.65
N ILE A 302 -7.62 -8.45 -7.11
CA ILE A 302 -8.00 -7.20 -7.75
C ILE A 302 -7.14 -6.93 -8.99
N HIS A 303 -5.81 -7.07 -8.88
CA HIS A 303 -4.93 -6.81 -10.02
C HIS A 303 -5.16 -7.83 -11.12
N SER A 304 -5.16 -9.13 -10.81
CA SER A 304 -5.35 -10.15 -11.85
C SER A 304 -6.71 -10.00 -12.54
N PHE A 305 -7.78 -9.70 -11.80
CA PHE A 305 -9.08 -9.47 -12.40
C PHE A 305 -9.05 -8.34 -13.44
N TYR A 306 -8.53 -7.16 -13.09
CA TYR A 306 -8.52 -6.03 -14.02
C TYR A 306 -7.49 -6.17 -15.15
N VAL A 307 -6.34 -6.76 -14.87
CA VAL A 307 -5.29 -7.01 -15.86
C VAL A 307 -5.76 -8.04 -16.90
N LEU A 308 -6.31 -9.18 -16.46
CA LEU A 308 -6.80 -10.23 -17.36
C LEU A 308 -8.03 -9.80 -18.16
N ARG A 309 -8.87 -8.93 -17.61
CA ARG A 309 -10.00 -8.31 -18.33
C ARG A 309 -9.59 -7.21 -19.31
N GLY A 310 -8.29 -6.88 -19.38
CA GLY A 310 -7.79 -5.80 -20.24
C GLY A 310 -8.26 -4.40 -19.80
N ARG A 311 -8.63 -4.24 -18.53
CA ARG A 311 -9.10 -2.98 -17.92
C ARG A 311 -7.97 -2.21 -17.22
N SER A 312 -6.73 -2.44 -17.63
CA SER A 312 -5.56 -1.70 -17.14
C SER A 312 -5.28 -0.40 -17.89
N CYS A 313 -6.28 0.16 -18.59
CA CYS A 313 -6.17 1.42 -19.33
C CYS A 313 -6.26 2.67 -18.43
N THR A 314 -6.19 2.49 -17.11
CA THR A 314 -6.26 3.57 -16.12
C THR A 314 -5.11 3.45 -15.11
N THR A 315 -4.48 4.57 -14.75
CA THR A 315 -3.48 4.66 -13.68
C THR A 315 -4.06 4.57 -12.28
N ILE A 316 -5.38 4.76 -12.18
CA ILE A 316 -6.14 4.63 -10.94
C ILE A 316 -6.82 3.27 -10.95
N ILE A 317 -6.84 2.60 -9.80
CA ILE A 317 -7.45 1.27 -9.70
C ILE A 317 -8.94 1.34 -10.08
N PRO A 318 -9.44 0.52 -11.03
CA PRO A 318 -10.78 0.76 -11.59
C PRO A 318 -11.92 0.64 -10.58
N CYS A 319 -11.72 -0.06 -9.47
CA CYS A 319 -12.70 -0.18 -8.40
C CYS A 319 -12.64 0.93 -7.34
N ILE A 320 -11.85 1.98 -7.53
CA ILE A 320 -11.57 2.93 -6.44
C ILE A 320 -12.83 3.59 -5.84
N HIS A 321 -13.84 3.87 -6.67
CA HIS A 321 -15.12 4.45 -6.23
C HIS A 321 -16.11 3.43 -5.67
N SER A 322 -15.85 2.14 -5.88
CA SER A 322 -16.78 1.10 -5.48
C SER A 322 -16.89 1.01 -3.97
N ARG A 323 -18.12 0.83 -3.46
CA ARG A 323 -18.38 0.72 -2.01
C ARG A 323 -17.60 -0.42 -1.36
N TRP A 324 -17.48 -1.56 -2.05
CA TRP A 324 -16.75 -2.71 -1.52
C TRP A 324 -15.24 -2.43 -1.37
N TYR A 325 -14.64 -1.65 -2.28
CA TYR A 325 -13.23 -1.31 -2.20
C TYR A 325 -12.94 -0.30 -1.07
N LYS A 326 -13.89 0.60 -0.80
CA LYS A 326 -13.85 1.46 0.40
C LYS A 326 -13.91 0.63 1.68
N VAL A 327 -14.85 -0.32 1.78
CA VAL A 327 -14.93 -1.25 2.91
C VAL A 327 -13.65 -2.05 3.08
N TYR A 328 -13.09 -2.59 1.99
CA TYR A 328 -11.79 -3.27 1.99
C TYR A 328 -10.66 -2.36 2.51
N THR A 329 -10.65 -1.09 2.12
CA THR A 329 -9.66 -0.12 2.62
C THR A 329 -9.82 0.14 4.12
N TYR A 330 -11.04 0.33 4.62
CA TYR A 330 -11.29 0.48 6.05
C TYR A 330 -10.87 -0.77 6.84
N LEU A 331 -11.13 -1.97 6.30
CA LEU A 331 -10.68 -3.23 6.88
C LEU A 331 -9.15 -3.28 6.99
N MET A 332 -8.43 -2.93 5.92
CA MET A 332 -6.97 -2.90 5.91
C MET A 332 -6.41 -1.92 6.96
N ILE A 333 -7.00 -0.73 7.08
CA ILE A 333 -6.62 0.27 8.09
C ILE A 333 -6.89 -0.27 9.49
N ALA A 334 -8.07 -0.87 9.74
CA ALA A 334 -8.41 -1.43 11.03
C ALA A 334 -7.45 -2.57 11.43
N LEU A 335 -7.13 -3.49 10.51
CA LEU A 335 -6.17 -4.56 10.76
C LEU A 335 -4.77 -4.02 11.07
N ALA A 336 -4.32 -2.97 10.37
CA ALA A 336 -3.04 -2.33 10.66
C ALA A 336 -3.02 -1.70 12.06
N VAL A 337 -4.08 -0.96 12.44
CA VAL A 337 -4.19 -0.34 13.77
C VAL A 337 -4.22 -1.40 14.88
N VAL A 338 -5.00 -2.47 14.69
CA VAL A 338 -5.07 -3.59 15.64
C VAL A 338 -3.72 -4.29 15.76
N GLY A 339 -3.03 -4.51 14.64
CA GLY A 339 -1.70 -5.12 14.63
C GLY A 339 -0.65 -4.29 15.37
N ILE A 340 -0.63 -2.97 15.14
CA ILE A 340 0.24 -2.05 15.88
C ILE A 340 -0.12 -2.08 17.37
N ALA A 341 -1.41 -2.00 17.73
CA ALA A 341 -1.84 -1.97 19.13
C ALA A 341 -1.44 -3.26 19.87
N ILE A 342 -1.71 -4.43 19.29
CA ILE A 342 -1.35 -5.73 19.89
C ILE A 342 0.16 -5.88 19.95
N GLY A 343 0.87 -5.54 18.87
CA GLY A 343 2.33 -5.55 18.88
C GLY A 343 2.88 -4.67 19.99
N CYS A 344 2.37 -3.45 20.16
CA CYS A 344 2.81 -2.54 21.22
C CYS A 344 2.66 -3.14 22.62
N VAL A 345 1.58 -3.88 22.86
CA VAL A 345 1.35 -4.60 24.12
C VAL A 345 2.35 -5.76 24.27
N GLU A 346 2.63 -6.51 23.22
CA GLU A 346 3.54 -7.67 23.26
C GLU A 346 5.04 -7.27 23.31
N THR A 347 5.45 -6.18 22.66
CA THR A 347 6.82 -5.64 22.66
C THR A 347 7.20 -4.94 23.98
N ARG A 348 6.39 -5.06 25.05
CA ARG A 348 6.70 -4.54 26.39
C ARG A 348 6.81 -3.01 26.45
N LEU A 349 5.95 -2.27 25.74
CA LEU A 349 5.93 -0.80 25.82
C LEU A 349 5.25 -0.34 27.12
N GLY A 350 5.98 -0.35 28.23
CA GLY A 350 5.55 0.02 29.60
C GLY A 350 5.29 1.52 29.83
N TRP A 351 4.58 2.19 28.92
CA TRP A 351 4.31 3.63 29.03
C TRP A 351 3.43 3.98 30.23
N PHE A 352 2.49 3.11 30.61
CA PHE A 352 1.55 3.40 31.70
C PHE A 352 2.17 3.33 33.09
N ASP A 353 3.22 2.53 33.30
CA ASP A 353 3.86 2.39 34.62
C ASP A 353 4.75 3.59 34.97
N THR A 354 5.28 4.30 33.98
CA THR A 354 6.15 5.49 34.19
C THR A 354 5.36 6.78 34.38
N VAL A 355 4.14 6.88 33.85
CA VAL A 355 3.28 8.08 33.99
C VAL A 355 2.46 8.05 35.29
N CYS A 356 2.21 6.87 35.85
CA CYS A 356 1.39 6.71 37.05
C CYS A 356 2.20 6.56 38.36
N GLN A 357 3.53 6.72 38.35
CA GLN A 357 4.26 6.84 39.61
C GLN A 357 3.93 8.19 40.27
N PRO A 358 3.38 8.19 41.50
CA PRO A 358 3.14 9.43 42.22
C PRO A 358 4.48 10.15 42.41
N LEU A 359 4.50 11.45 42.05
CA LEU A 359 5.56 12.41 42.37
C LEU A 359 5.77 12.41 43.89
N GLY A 360 6.61 11.51 44.39
CA GLY A 360 6.71 11.29 45.82
C GLY A 360 7.61 10.13 46.20
N GLN A 361 8.78 10.03 45.57
CA GLN A 361 9.96 9.38 46.15
C GLN A 361 11.18 9.67 45.27
N ASN A 362 11.76 10.85 45.48
CA ASN A 362 13.21 11.11 45.48
C ASN A 362 13.45 12.48 46.11
#